data_AF-A0A150J094-F1
#
_entry.id   AF-A0A150J094-F1
#
_cell.length_a   1.000
_cell.length_b   1.000
_cell.length_c   1.000
_cell.angle_alpha   90.00
_cell.angle_beta   90.00
_cell.angle_gamma   90.00
#
_symmetry.space_group_name_H-M   'P 1'
#
loop_
_entity.id
_entity.type
_entity.pdbx_description
1 polymer ?
#
loop_
_entity_poly.entity_id
_entity_poly.type
_entity_poly.pdbx_seq_one_letter_code
_entity_poly.pdbx_strand_id
1 'polypeptide(L)'
;MNFKNFVIEHKQAFLVILVAIILSPLFALAADAVGYSEPLEKSAEHLGAEESPIYSGILPDYSVPGIDSPIGTFLAGLVGSIVTLIIMLGVTMAIKGRRN
;
A
#
# COMPACT_ATOMS: atom_id res chain seq x y z
N MET A 1 3.33 -2.57 -27.80
CA MET A 1 3.89 -3.72 -27.05
C MET A 1 2.73 -4.50 -26.48
N ASN A 2 2.71 -5.83 -26.65
CA ASN A 2 1.67 -6.67 -26.03
C ASN A 2 1.89 -6.71 -24.51
N PHE A 3 0.81 -6.74 -23.72
CA PHE A 3 0.86 -6.88 -22.26
C PHE A 3 1.74 -8.04 -21.80
N LYS A 4 1.65 -9.19 -22.47
CA LYS A 4 2.48 -10.37 -22.15
C LYS A 4 3.98 -10.07 -22.32
N ASN A 5 4.35 -9.32 -23.35
CA ASN A 5 5.75 -8.96 -23.60
C ASN A 5 6.26 -7.96 -22.56
N PHE A 6 5.42 -7.00 -22.16
CA PHE A 6 5.74 -6.06 -21.09
C PHE A 6 6.06 -6.77 -19.77
N VAL A 7 5.23 -7.75 -19.39
CA VAL A 7 5.44 -8.53 -18.16
C VAL A 7 6.73 -9.36 -18.24
N ILE A 8 6.99 -10.02 -19.37
CA ILE A 8 8.21 -10.83 -19.56
C ILE A 8 9.47 -9.96 -19.51
N GLU A 9 9.44 -8.81 -20.17
CA GLU A 9 10.55 -7.84 -20.19
C GLU A 9 10.86 -7.34 -18.77
N HIS A 10 9.83 -7.09 -17.95
CA HIS A 10 9.97 -6.55 -16.59
C HIS A 10 9.82 -7.62 -15.50
N LYS A 11 10.05 -8.91 -15.83
CA LYS A 11 9.81 -10.05 -14.92
C LYS A 11 10.48 -9.92 -13.56
N GLN A 12 11.67 -9.30 -13.50
CA GLN A 12 12.41 -9.10 -12.26
C GLN A 12 11.70 -8.10 -11.34
N ALA A 13 11.18 -7.00 -11.89
CA ALA A 13 10.43 -6.01 -11.12
C ALA A 13 9.14 -6.64 -10.55
N PHE A 14 8.40 -7.40 -11.38
CA PHE A 14 7.21 -8.12 -10.91
C PHE A 14 7.54 -9.16 -9.83
N LEU A 15 8.66 -9.86 -9.95
CA LEU A 15 9.11 -10.81 -8.94
C LEU A 15 9.45 -10.10 -7.63
N VAL A 16 10.16 -8.96 -7.68
CA VAL A 16 10.47 -8.15 -6.48
C VAL A 16 9.20 -7.62 -5.82
N ILE A 17 8.25 -7.09 -6.60
CA ILE A 17 6.95 -6.62 -6.09
C ILE A 17 6.19 -7.77 -5.41
N LEU A 18 6.13 -8.94 -6.05
CA LEU A 18 5.47 -10.11 -5.50
C LEU A 18 6.11 -10.57 -4.19
N VAL A 19 7.45 -10.64 -4.14
CA VAL A 19 8.19 -11.00 -2.93
C VAL A 19 7.95 -9.98 -1.82
N ALA A 20 7.97 -8.68 -2.13
CA ALA A 20 7.69 -7.62 -1.17
C ALA A 20 6.27 -7.73 -0.59
N ILE A 21 5.26 -8.01 -1.42
CA ILE A 21 3.87 -8.23 -0.96
C ILE A 21 3.77 -9.46 -0.06
N ILE A 22 4.41 -10.57 -0.43
CA ILE A 22 4.37 -11.80 0.37
C ILE A 22 5.07 -11.60 1.72
N LEU A 23 6.15 -10.83 1.75
CA LEU A 23 6.90 -10.55 2.98
C LEU A 23 6.27 -9.43 3.83
N SER A 24 5.34 -8.64 3.28
CA SER A 24 4.77 -7.47 3.99
C SER A 24 4.13 -7.81 5.35
N PRO A 25 3.42 -8.95 5.55
CA PRO A 25 2.83 -9.27 6.85
C PRO A 25 3.86 -9.51 7.95
N LEU A 26 5.09 -9.90 7.59
CA LEU A 26 6.17 -10.06 8.57
C LEU A 26 6.54 -8.73 9.21
N PHE A 27 6.41 -7.61 8.49
CA PHE A 27 6.66 -6.28 9.04
C PHE A 27 5.57 -5.86 10.02
N ALA A 28 4.30 -6.21 9.77
CA ALA A 28 3.21 -6.00 10.71
C ALA A 28 3.44 -6.78 12.02
N LEU A 29 3.77 -8.07 11.89
CA LEU A 29 4.11 -8.91 13.05
C LEU A 29 5.34 -8.40 13.81
N ALA A 30 6.36 -7.91 13.10
CA ALA A 30 7.54 -7.33 13.72
C ALA A 30 7.24 -6.02 14.45
N ALA A 31 6.37 -5.17 13.89
CA ALA A 31 5.92 -3.93 14.52
C ALA A 31 5.17 -4.23 15.84
N ASP A 32 4.25 -5.20 15.82
CA ASP A 32 3.55 -5.65 17.02
C ASP A 32 4.52 -6.22 18.06
N ALA A 33 5.49 -7.03 17.64
CA ALA A 33 6.46 -7.67 18.54
C ALA A 33 7.36 -6.67 19.28
N VAL A 34 7.63 -5.50 18.69
CA VAL A 34 8.42 -4.44 19.33
C VAL A 34 7.55 -3.36 20.00
N GLY A 35 6.23 -3.52 19.98
CA GLY A 35 5.29 -2.51 20.50
C GLY A 35 5.41 -1.18 19.76
N TYR A 36 5.64 -1.23 18.44
CA TYR A 36 5.70 -0.02 17.63
C TYR A 36 4.35 0.69 17.68
N SER A 37 4.40 1.99 17.97
CA SER A 37 3.29 2.94 17.89
C SER A 37 3.74 4.08 16.99
N GLU A 38 2.83 4.62 16.18
CA GLU A 38 3.19 5.76 15.35
C GLU A 38 3.62 6.96 16.22
N PRO A 39 4.72 7.66 15.88
CA PRO A 39 5.22 8.77 16.69
C PRO A 39 4.20 9.88 16.91
N LEU A 40 3.34 10.15 15.92
CA LEU A 40 2.29 11.16 16.01
C LEU A 40 1.16 10.72 16.92
N GLU A 41 0.70 9.47 16.81
CA GLU A 41 -0.27 8.85 17.72
C GLU A 41 0.18 8.98 19.17
N LYS A 42 1.40 8.52 19.46
CA LYS A 42 1.99 8.58 20.80
C LYS A 42 2.11 10.01 21.33
N SER A 43 2.43 10.96 20.45
CA SER A 43 2.52 12.38 20.83
C SER A 43 1.14 12.96 21.13
N ALA A 44 0.12 12.60 20.37
CA ALA A 44 -1.26 13.01 20.60
C ALA A 44 -1.80 12.45 21.92
N GLU A 45 -1.57 11.16 22.20
CA GLU A 45 -1.90 10.53 23.49
C GLU A 45 -1.23 11.26 24.66
N HIS A 46 0.06 11.60 24.53
CA HIS A 46 0.79 12.31 25.59
C HIS A 46 0.23 13.71 25.86
N LEU A 47 -0.37 14.34 24.85
CA LEU A 47 -1.05 15.63 24.96
C LEU A 47 -2.53 15.51 25.38
N GLY A 48 -3.04 14.29 25.55
CA GLY A 48 -4.45 14.03 25.83
C GLY A 48 -5.38 14.41 24.68
N ALA A 49 -4.86 14.44 23.45
CA ALA A 49 -5.66 14.74 22.27
C ALA A 49 -6.46 13.51 21.85
N GLU A 50 -7.77 13.66 21.72
CA GLU A 50 -8.66 12.64 21.18
C GLU A 50 -8.82 12.83 19.67
N GLU A 51 -8.90 11.72 18.94
CA GLU A 51 -9.20 11.75 17.51
C GLU A 51 -10.69 12.05 17.29
N SER A 52 -10.99 13.07 16.49
CA SER A 52 -12.37 13.43 16.12
C SER A 52 -12.47 13.66 14.61
N PRO A 53 -12.46 12.60 13.79
CA PRO A 53 -12.52 12.73 12.36
C PRO A 53 -13.89 13.24 11.92
N ILE A 54 -13.92 14.38 11.22
CA ILE A 54 -15.14 14.96 10.62
C ILE A 54 -15.60 14.12 9.42
N TYR A 55 -14.69 13.32 8.85
CA TYR A 55 -14.95 12.40 7.74
C TYR A 55 -14.13 11.12 7.93
N SER A 56 -14.82 9.98 7.96
CA SER A 56 -14.18 8.66 7.83
C SER A 56 -13.99 8.37 6.35
N GLY A 57 -12.73 8.28 5.91
CA GLY A 57 -12.41 7.81 4.56
C GLY A 57 -12.91 6.39 4.30
N ILE A 58 -12.77 5.94 3.04
CA ILE A 58 -13.09 4.56 2.64
C ILE A 58 -12.16 3.55 3.36
N LEU A 59 -10.97 4.00 3.76
CA LEU A 59 -9.96 3.24 4.51
C LEU A 59 -9.50 4.10 5.70
N PRO A 60 -10.26 4.13 6.82
CA PRO A 60 -9.83 4.81 8.04
C PRO A 60 -8.53 4.18 8.53
N ASP A 61 -7.58 5.00 8.98
CA ASP A 61 -6.25 4.58 9.45
C ASP A 61 -5.49 3.68 8.49
N TYR A 62 -5.72 3.88 7.18
CA TYR A 62 -5.18 3.05 6.11
C TYR A 62 -5.49 1.56 6.26
N SER A 63 -6.52 1.25 7.05
CA SER A 63 -6.93 -0.08 7.43
C SER A 63 -8.22 -0.47 6.71
N VAL A 64 -8.43 -1.78 6.56
CA VAL A 64 -9.68 -2.33 6.01
C VAL A 64 -10.56 -2.73 7.19
N PRO A 65 -11.76 -2.14 7.36
CA PRO A 65 -12.66 -2.51 8.45
C PRO A 65 -12.95 -4.02 8.45
N GLY A 66 -12.76 -4.66 9.60
CA GLY A 66 -12.98 -6.10 9.78
C GLY A 66 -11.82 -6.99 9.32
N ILE A 67 -10.63 -6.44 9.08
CA ILE A 67 -9.42 -7.21 8.73
C ILE A 67 -8.29 -6.90 9.71
N ASP A 68 -7.69 -7.96 10.26
CA ASP A 68 -6.59 -7.87 11.23
C ASP A 68 -5.28 -7.42 10.58
N SER A 69 -4.40 -6.80 11.40
CA SER A 69 -3.15 -6.13 10.98
C SER A 69 -2.26 -6.92 9.98
N PRO A 70 -1.95 -8.22 10.16
CA PRO A 70 -1.11 -8.95 9.21
C PRO A 70 -1.77 -9.16 7.83
N ILE A 71 -3.07 -9.48 7.83
CA ILE A 71 -3.84 -9.69 6.59
C ILE A 71 -4.11 -8.35 5.91
N GLY A 72 -4.40 -7.31 6.70
CA GLY A 72 -4.57 -5.95 6.22
C GLY A 72 -3.31 -5.45 5.51
N THR A 73 -2.13 -5.70 6.08
CA THR A 73 -0.85 -5.32 5.48
C THR A 73 -0.56 -6.05 4.16
N PHE A 74 -0.92 -7.34 4.06
CA PHE A 74 -0.85 -8.08 2.79
C PHE A 74 -1.75 -7.43 1.73
N LEU A 75 -3.01 -7.19 2.08
CA LEU A 75 -4.01 -6.65 1.16
C LEU A 75 -3.69 -5.22 0.74
N ALA A 76 -3.21 -4.37 1.66
CA ALA A 76 -2.74 -3.02 1.36
C ALA A 76 -1.57 -3.05 0.37
N GLY A 77 -0.59 -3.94 0.58
CA GLY A 77 0.52 -4.13 -0.35
C GLY A 77 0.06 -4.58 -1.74
N LEU A 78 -0.87 -5.54 -1.81
CA LEU A 78 -1.42 -6.05 -3.06
C LEU A 78 -2.22 -4.99 -3.82
N VAL A 79 -3.23 -4.41 -3.16
CA VAL A 79 -4.14 -3.42 -3.76
C VAL A 79 -3.38 -2.16 -4.13
N GLY A 80 -2.53 -1.65 -3.23
CA GLY A 80 -1.69 -0.49 -3.48
C GLY A 80 -0.80 -0.68 -4.71
N SER A 81 -0.11 -1.82 -4.81
CA SER A 81 0.75 -2.12 -5.96
C SER A 81 -0.03 -2.17 -7.28
N ILE A 82 -1.21 -2.81 -7.29
CA ILE A 82 -2.08 -2.87 -8.47
C ILE A 82 -2.53 -1.47 -8.89
N VAL A 83 -3.03 -0.67 -7.93
CA VAL A 83 -3.51 0.70 -8.18
C VAL A 83 -2.37 1.56 -8.73
N THR A 84 -1.18 1.53 -8.11
CA THR A 84 -0.02 2.28 -8.59
C THR A 84 0.37 1.89 -10.02
N LEU A 85 0.43 0.59 -10.33
CA LEU A 85 0.75 0.12 -11.67
C LEU A 85 -0.28 0.57 -12.71
N ILE A 86 -1.57 0.46 -12.40
CA ILE A 86 -2.65 0.90 -13.29
C ILE A 86 -2.54 2.40 -13.57
N ILE A 87 -2.38 3.21 -12.51
CA ILE A 87 -2.27 4.67 -12.64
C ILE A 87 -1.07 5.03 -13.51
N MET A 88 0.11 4.49 -13.22
CA MET A 88 1.33 4.87 -13.94
C MET A 88 1.34 4.38 -15.38
N LEU A 89 0.77 3.21 -15.66
CA LEU A 89 0.56 2.75 -17.03
C LEU A 89 -0.42 3.68 -17.78
N GLY A 90 -1.52 4.07 -17.14
CA GLY A 90 -2.49 5.02 -17.69
C GLY A 90 -1.86 6.38 -18.00
N VAL A 91 -1.08 6.94 -17.07
CA VAL A 91 -0.33 8.20 -17.25
C VAL A 91 0.64 8.08 -18.43
N THR A 92 1.39 6.97 -18.50
CA THR A 92 2.33 6.72 -19.60
C THR A 92 1.61 6.68 -20.96
N MET A 93 0.45 6.03 -21.03
CA MET A 93 -0.36 5.98 -22.24
C MET A 93 -0.91 7.36 -22.63
N ALA A 94 -1.40 8.14 -21.67
CA ALA A 94 -1.90 9.49 -21.89
C ALA A 94 -0.82 10.45 -22.42
N ILE A 95 0.40 10.37 -21.87
CA ILE A 95 1.53 11.18 -22.33
C ILE A 95 1.93 10.77 -23.76
N LYS A 96 2.00 9.47 -24.05
CA LYS A 96 2.36 8.98 -25.39
C LYS A 96 1.33 9.36 -26.45
N GLY A 97 0.04 9.31 -26.09
CA GLY A 97 -1.07 9.70 -26.97
C GLY A 97 -1.10 11.20 -27.30
N ARG A 98 -0.48 12.06 -26.48
CA ARG A 98 -0.33 13.50 -26.76
C ARG A 98 0.83 13.85 -27.69
N ARG A 99 1.78 12.93 -27.87
CA ARG A 99 3.02 13.16 -28.64
C ARG A 99 2.95 12.63 -30.08
N ASN A 100 1.83 11.98 -30.42
CA ASN A 100 1.44 11.56 -31.77
C ASN A 100 0.31 12.47 -32.25
#